data_AF-A0A1R3T4S3-F1
#
_entry.id   AF-A0A1R3T4S3-F1
#
_cell.length_a   1.000
_cell.length_b   1.000
_cell.length_c   1.000
_cell.angle_alpha   90.00
_cell.angle_beta   90.00
_cell.angle_gamma   90.00
#
_symmetry.space_group_name_H-M   'P 1'
#
loop_
_entity.id
_entity.type
_entity.pdbx_description
1 polymer ?
#
loop_
_entity_poly.entity_id
_entity_poly.type
_entity_poly.pdbx_seq_one_letter_code
_entity_poly.pdbx_strand_id
1 'polypeptide(L)'
;MFNWFHIKIDKNIKTGNHSGSVNLFLKNMWIPSTIFNLVRKLLQINFFLCRIVYVLLKYQKIMKKYLAEMIGTMVLVLMGCGAAVFAGAGQPFDSVGTLGVAFAFGLSVVAMAYAIGSISGCHINPAITLGVFLSGRMSGKDAGMYMIFQVVGAILGSSILWFLAKDSGSTTTLTGANGFTDGQLSIAFVAETVFTFIFVLVVLGVTAKNGLNKFAGLAIGLALVLVHIVCIPITGTSVNPARSIGPALFEGGAALGQLWLFIVAPLLGAAIAAIVWKGITVENDAMEAA
;
A
#
# COMPACT_ATOMS: atom_id res chain seq x y z
N MET A 1 -41.44 10.08 11.79
CA MET A 1 -40.85 11.33 12.34
C MET A 1 -39.32 11.29 12.45
N PHE A 2 -38.72 10.17 12.90
CA PHE A 2 -37.25 10.02 13.00
C PHE A 2 -36.51 9.82 11.66
N ASN A 3 -37.13 9.20 10.64
CA ASN A 3 -36.48 9.00 9.32
C ASN A 3 -36.31 10.29 8.50
N TRP A 4 -37.08 11.34 8.77
CA TRP A 4 -36.92 12.63 8.10
C TRP A 4 -35.70 13.41 8.62
N PHE A 5 -35.28 13.12 9.86
CA PHE A 5 -34.17 13.80 10.54
C PHE A 5 -32.81 13.39 9.99
N HIS A 6 -32.62 12.10 9.70
CA HIS A 6 -31.34 11.59 9.17
C HIS A 6 -31.04 12.08 7.75
N ILE A 7 -32.03 12.13 6.87
CA ILE A 7 -31.83 12.48 5.45
C ILE A 7 -31.44 13.96 5.26
N LYS A 8 -31.92 14.85 6.14
CA LYS A 8 -31.69 16.30 6.03
C LYS A 8 -30.38 16.77 6.69
N ILE A 9 -29.92 16.07 7.72
CA ILE A 9 -28.62 16.32 8.35
C ILE A 9 -27.47 16.02 7.37
N ASP A 10 -27.58 14.92 6.63
CA ASP A 10 -26.53 14.49 5.70
C ASP A 10 -26.37 15.44 4.49
N LYS A 11 -27.47 16.02 3.99
CA LYS A 11 -27.43 17.06 2.94
C LYS A 11 -26.89 18.40 3.46
N ASN A 12 -27.21 18.79 4.68
CA ASN A 12 -26.82 20.10 5.22
C ASN A 12 -25.37 20.16 5.72
N ILE A 13 -24.80 19.04 6.19
CA ILE A 13 -23.36 18.93 6.53
C ILE A 13 -22.48 19.14 5.30
N LYS A 14 -22.96 18.77 4.11
CA LYS A 14 -22.22 18.93 2.85
C LYS A 14 -22.26 20.35 2.27
N THR A 15 -23.30 21.14 2.54
CA THR A 15 -23.52 22.46 1.90
C THR A 15 -23.21 23.66 2.79
N GLY A 16 -22.90 23.45 4.08
CA GLY A 16 -22.51 24.52 5.01
C GLY A 16 -23.63 25.51 5.40
N ASN A 17 -24.86 25.31 4.91
CA ASN A 17 -25.96 26.25 5.13
C ASN A 17 -26.83 25.87 6.33
N HIS A 18 -26.32 26.11 7.55
CA HIS A 18 -26.93 25.64 8.80
C HIS A 18 -27.90 26.62 9.48
N SER A 19 -27.89 27.91 9.10
CA SER A 19 -28.70 28.93 9.79
C SER A 19 -30.20 28.85 9.45
N GLY A 20 -30.55 28.52 8.20
CA GLY A 20 -31.94 28.50 7.73
C GLY A 20 -32.79 27.37 8.31
N SER A 21 -32.21 26.18 8.51
CA SER A 21 -32.96 24.98 8.91
C SER A 21 -33.34 24.95 10.39
N VAL A 22 -32.44 25.44 11.26
CA VAL A 22 -32.67 25.52 12.71
C VAL A 22 -33.68 26.63 13.05
N ASN A 23 -33.61 27.77 12.33
CA ASN A 23 -34.55 28.86 12.49
C ASN A 23 -35.99 28.47 12.11
N LEU A 24 -36.17 27.63 11.08
CA LEU A 24 -37.50 27.21 10.61
C LEU A 24 -38.17 26.20 11.57
N PHE A 25 -37.39 25.31 12.17
CA PHE A 25 -37.89 24.32 13.14
C PHE A 25 -38.31 24.98 14.46
N LEU A 26 -37.50 25.91 14.97
CA LEU A 26 -37.75 26.57 16.26
C LEU A 26 -38.80 27.69 16.17
N LYS A 27 -39.07 28.27 14.99
CA LYS A 27 -40.13 29.29 14.80
C LYS A 27 -41.55 28.77 15.01
N ASN A 28 -41.76 27.46 14.84
CA ASN A 28 -43.08 26.82 14.96
C ASN A 28 -43.38 26.31 16.38
N MET A 29 -42.45 26.47 17.32
CA MET A 29 -42.67 26.20 18.74
C MET A 29 -42.80 27.55 19.46
N TRP A 30 -43.91 27.78 20.16
CA TRP A 30 -44.12 29.01 20.94
C TRP A 30 -43.29 28.92 22.24
N ILE A 31 -42.01 29.27 22.17
CA ILE A 31 -41.07 29.19 23.30
C ILE A 31 -40.52 30.60 23.60
N PRO A 32 -40.41 31.01 24.88
CA PRO A 32 -39.77 32.27 25.27
C PRO A 32 -38.39 32.48 24.62
N SER A 33 -38.09 33.71 24.21
CA SER A 33 -36.87 34.09 23.46
C SER A 33 -35.56 33.70 24.16
N THR A 34 -35.55 33.68 25.50
CA THR A 34 -34.45 33.19 26.33
C THR A 34 -34.20 31.69 26.16
N ILE A 35 -35.26 30.88 26.15
CA ILE A 35 -35.16 29.42 25.95
C ILE A 35 -34.80 29.12 24.49
N PHE A 36 -35.34 29.86 23.52
CA PHE A 36 -34.96 29.75 22.11
C PHE A 36 -33.45 29.96 21.90
N ASN A 37 -32.88 31.01 22.52
CA ASN A 37 -31.45 31.29 22.43
C ASN A 37 -30.59 30.23 23.14
N LEU A 38 -31.06 29.68 24.25
CA LEU A 38 -30.40 28.59 24.97
C LEU A 38 -30.38 27.29 24.14
N VAL A 39 -31.53 26.88 23.59
CA VAL A 39 -31.67 25.69 22.73
C VAL A 39 -30.80 25.84 21.47
N ARG A 40 -30.77 27.03 20.86
CA ARG A 40 -29.91 27.32 19.70
C ARG A 40 -28.42 27.19 20.04
N LYS A 41 -27.96 27.72 21.18
CA LYS A 41 -26.57 27.58 21.63
C LYS A 41 -26.21 26.12 21.92
N LEU A 42 -27.08 25.37 22.59
CA LEU A 42 -26.87 23.94 22.88
C LEU A 42 -26.78 23.10 21.60
N LEU A 43 -27.64 23.37 20.61
CA LEU A 43 -27.57 22.72 19.30
C LEU A 43 -26.27 23.06 18.56
N GLN A 44 -25.84 24.33 18.55
CA GLN A 44 -24.58 24.75 17.92
C GLN A 44 -23.35 24.10 18.58
N ILE A 45 -23.33 24.01 19.91
CA ILE A 45 -22.28 23.32 20.68
C ILE A 45 -22.25 21.84 20.30
N ASN A 46 -23.40 21.16 20.23
CA ASN A 46 -23.49 19.76 19.82
C ASN A 46 -22.99 19.53 18.37
N PHE A 47 -23.31 20.42 17.42
CA PHE A 47 -22.80 20.33 16.05
C PHE A 47 -21.28 20.52 15.99
N PHE A 48 -20.73 21.45 16.77
CA PHE A 48 -19.28 21.69 16.84
C PHE A 48 -18.54 20.48 17.44
N LEU A 49 -19.06 19.91 18.54
CA LEU A 49 -18.55 18.68 19.14
C LEU A 49 -18.64 17.49 18.18
N CYS A 50 -19.77 17.27 17.52
CA CYS A 50 -19.89 16.23 16.49
C CYS A 50 -18.87 16.41 15.35
N ARG A 51 -18.60 17.66 14.93
CA ARG A 51 -17.58 17.96 13.92
C ARG A 51 -16.17 17.65 14.40
N ILE A 52 -15.83 17.98 15.64
CA ILE A 52 -14.54 17.61 16.25
C ILE A 52 -14.40 16.09 16.33
N VAL A 53 -15.41 15.38 16.86
CA VAL A 53 -15.39 13.92 16.96
C VAL A 53 -15.29 13.27 15.59
N TYR A 54 -16.05 13.76 14.59
CA TYR A 54 -15.94 13.30 13.21
C TYR A 54 -14.53 13.51 12.63
N VAL A 55 -13.94 14.69 12.84
CA VAL A 55 -12.57 14.98 12.41
C VAL A 55 -11.57 14.06 13.10
N LEU A 56 -11.66 13.85 14.41
CA LEU A 56 -10.78 12.96 15.16
C LEU A 56 -10.91 11.49 14.70
N LEU A 57 -12.14 10.99 14.55
CA LEU A 57 -12.40 9.63 14.03
C LEU A 57 -11.87 9.47 12.60
N LYS A 58 -12.02 10.50 11.76
CA LYS A 58 -11.47 10.54 10.40
C LYS A 58 -9.94 10.51 10.41
N TYR A 59 -9.30 11.32 11.26
CA TYR A 59 -7.83 11.32 11.41
C TYR A 59 -7.30 9.99 11.93
N GLN A 60 -7.97 9.37 12.91
CA GLN A 60 -7.60 8.03 13.38
C GLN A 60 -7.70 6.98 12.27
N LYS A 61 -8.76 7.00 11.46
CA LYS A 61 -8.90 6.07 10.33
C LYS A 61 -7.82 6.30 9.25
N ILE A 62 -7.47 7.56 8.98
CA ILE A 62 -6.41 7.92 8.02
C ILE A 62 -5.04 7.41 8.47
N MET A 63 -4.70 7.54 9.75
CA MET A 63 -3.40 7.07 10.25
C MET A 63 -3.28 5.54 10.29
N LYS A 64 -4.39 4.83 10.56
CA LYS A 64 -4.40 3.36 10.64
C LYS A 64 -3.95 2.68 9.34
N LYS A 65 -4.38 3.18 8.18
CA LYS A 65 -3.99 2.58 6.89
C LYS A 65 -2.51 2.78 6.57
N TYR A 66 -1.91 3.91 6.95
CA TYR A 66 -0.48 4.15 6.73
C TYR A 66 0.39 3.27 7.65
N LEU A 67 -0.02 3.14 8.92
CA LEU A 67 0.66 2.22 9.84
C LEU A 67 0.55 0.76 9.39
N ALA A 68 -0.61 0.36 8.84
CA ALA A 68 -0.78 -0.96 8.24
C ALA A 68 0.23 -1.18 7.10
N GLU A 69 0.36 -0.25 6.17
CA GLU A 69 1.35 -0.33 5.08
C GLU A 69 2.80 -0.41 5.58
N MET A 70 3.13 0.35 6.63
CA MET A 70 4.45 0.29 7.27
C MET A 70 4.73 -1.09 7.87
N ILE A 71 3.80 -1.63 8.67
CA ILE A 71 3.95 -2.95 9.29
C ILE A 71 4.03 -4.04 8.23
N GLY A 72 3.16 -4.00 7.23
CA GLY A 72 3.16 -5.00 6.17
C GLY A 72 4.43 -4.99 5.33
N THR A 73 4.98 -3.80 5.03
CA THR A 73 6.25 -3.71 4.29
C THR A 73 7.44 -4.13 5.16
N MET A 74 7.41 -3.83 6.47
CA MET A 74 8.39 -4.35 7.43
C MET A 74 8.41 -5.87 7.44
N VAL A 75 7.24 -6.52 7.51
CA VAL A 75 7.13 -7.99 7.47
C VAL A 75 7.61 -8.55 6.13
N LEU A 76 7.22 -7.94 5.00
CA LEU A 76 7.67 -8.37 3.68
C LEU A 76 9.20 -8.39 3.58
N VAL A 77 9.86 -7.29 4.01
CA VAL A 77 11.31 -7.18 3.96
C VAL A 77 11.96 -8.16 4.94
N LEU A 78 11.48 -8.22 6.17
CA LEU A 78 12.04 -9.10 7.19
C LEU A 78 11.97 -10.57 6.79
N MET A 79 10.82 -11.02 6.26
CA MET A 79 10.61 -12.43 5.92
C MET A 79 11.28 -12.81 4.60
N GLY A 80 11.11 -12.00 3.54
CA GLY A 80 11.69 -12.29 2.23
C GLY A 80 13.20 -12.13 2.21
N CYS A 81 13.71 -10.98 2.67
CA CYS A 81 15.16 -10.75 2.72
C CYS A 81 15.81 -11.62 3.79
N GLY A 82 15.14 -11.88 4.92
CA GLY A 82 15.63 -12.81 5.93
C GLY A 82 15.81 -14.23 5.39
N ALA A 83 14.87 -14.74 4.60
CA ALA A 83 15.04 -16.03 3.94
C ALA A 83 16.25 -16.05 3.00
N ALA A 84 16.52 -14.96 2.28
CA ALA A 84 17.69 -14.85 1.42
C ALA A 84 19.01 -14.84 2.23
N VAL A 85 19.05 -14.13 3.36
CA VAL A 85 20.23 -14.00 4.22
C VAL A 85 20.55 -15.29 4.99
N PHE A 86 19.53 -15.94 5.55
CA PHE A 86 19.70 -17.09 6.46
C PHE A 86 19.54 -18.45 5.78
N ALA A 87 18.88 -18.54 4.63
CA ALA A 87 18.57 -19.81 3.98
C ALA A 87 18.69 -19.75 2.44
N GLY A 88 19.26 -18.67 1.89
CA GLY A 88 19.52 -18.54 0.47
C GLY A 88 20.62 -19.47 -0.03
N ALA A 89 20.75 -19.60 -1.35
CA ALA A 89 21.83 -20.36 -1.95
C ALA A 89 23.21 -19.73 -1.62
N GLY A 90 24.21 -20.58 -1.39
CA GLY A 90 25.58 -20.15 -1.08
C GLY A 90 25.83 -19.76 0.38
N GLN A 91 24.81 -19.88 1.24
CA GLN A 91 24.92 -19.67 2.67
C GLN A 91 25.57 -20.87 3.38
N PRO A 92 26.21 -20.68 4.55
CA PRO A 92 26.78 -21.78 5.34
C PRO A 92 25.72 -22.63 6.09
N PHE A 93 24.43 -22.36 5.87
CA PHE A 93 23.29 -23.01 6.49
C PHE A 93 22.55 -23.93 5.49
N ASP A 94 21.59 -24.72 5.97
CA ASP A 94 20.70 -25.50 5.12
C ASP A 94 19.90 -24.56 4.19
N SER A 95 20.18 -24.67 2.89
CA SER A 95 19.62 -23.79 1.87
C SER A 95 18.23 -24.24 1.45
N VAL A 96 17.27 -23.31 1.43
CA VAL A 96 15.97 -23.47 0.77
C VAL A 96 16.00 -23.05 -0.71
N GLY A 97 17.13 -22.49 -1.15
CA GLY A 97 17.40 -22.09 -2.54
C GLY A 97 16.44 -21.01 -3.06
N THR A 98 16.49 -20.76 -4.38
CA THR A 98 15.65 -19.76 -5.05
C THR A 98 14.16 -19.97 -4.79
N LEU A 99 13.71 -21.23 -4.78
CA LEU A 99 12.31 -21.56 -4.60
C LEU A 99 11.82 -21.20 -3.19
N GLY A 100 12.58 -21.53 -2.15
CA GLY A 100 12.21 -21.19 -0.78
C GLY A 100 12.21 -19.69 -0.52
N VAL A 101 13.20 -18.96 -1.07
CA VAL A 101 13.23 -17.48 -1.00
C VAL A 101 12.02 -16.88 -1.72
N ALA A 102 11.68 -17.39 -2.91
CA ALA A 102 10.50 -16.94 -3.65
C ALA A 102 9.20 -17.16 -2.86
N PHE A 103 9.05 -18.32 -2.22
CA PHE A 103 7.92 -18.60 -1.33
C PHE A 103 7.91 -17.69 -0.11
N ALA A 104 9.05 -17.39 0.50
CA ALA A 104 9.10 -16.47 1.65
C ALA A 104 8.54 -15.08 1.30
N PHE A 105 8.96 -14.51 0.15
CA PHE A 105 8.41 -13.24 -0.33
C PHE A 105 6.91 -13.34 -0.62
N GLY A 106 6.47 -14.32 -1.41
CA GLY A 106 5.06 -14.45 -1.77
C GLY A 106 4.15 -14.74 -0.58
N LEU A 107 4.54 -15.64 0.32
CA LEU A 107 3.77 -15.97 1.52
C LEU A 107 3.71 -14.81 2.52
N SER A 108 4.75 -13.96 2.60
CA SER A 108 4.67 -12.74 3.39
C SER A 108 3.56 -11.80 2.88
N VAL A 109 3.40 -11.69 1.56
CA VAL A 109 2.31 -10.93 0.94
C VAL A 109 0.96 -11.59 1.19
N VAL A 110 0.84 -12.91 1.06
CA VAL A 110 -0.41 -13.63 1.38
C VAL A 110 -0.82 -13.34 2.83
N ALA A 111 0.10 -13.54 3.77
CA ALA A 111 -0.16 -13.35 5.20
C ALA A 111 -0.60 -11.90 5.50
N MET A 112 0.13 -10.91 4.99
CA MET A 112 -0.20 -9.51 5.23
C MET A 112 -1.46 -9.07 4.49
N ALA A 113 -1.71 -9.54 3.27
CA ALA A 113 -2.94 -9.21 2.55
C ALA A 113 -4.19 -9.67 3.31
N TYR A 114 -4.15 -10.85 3.93
CA TYR A 114 -5.25 -11.32 4.77
C TYR A 114 -5.30 -10.67 6.16
N ALA A 115 -4.16 -10.22 6.70
CA ALA A 115 -4.11 -9.55 8.00
C ALA A 115 -4.55 -8.07 7.95
N ILE A 116 -4.08 -7.32 6.96
CA ILE A 116 -4.24 -5.85 6.89
C ILE A 116 -4.94 -5.36 5.63
N GLY A 117 -5.29 -6.24 4.67
CA GLY A 117 -5.97 -5.86 3.43
C GLY A 117 -7.29 -5.13 3.65
N SER A 118 -8.04 -5.49 4.70
CA SER A 118 -9.28 -4.79 5.08
C SER A 118 -9.06 -3.39 5.67
N ILE A 119 -7.83 -3.06 6.04
CA ILE A 119 -7.44 -1.77 6.65
C ILE A 119 -6.91 -0.80 5.58
N SER A 120 -5.93 -1.24 4.79
CA SER A 120 -5.22 -0.39 3.82
C SER A 120 -5.35 -0.82 2.36
N GLY A 121 -5.86 -2.02 2.07
CA GLY A 121 -5.70 -2.68 0.78
C GLY A 121 -4.39 -3.46 0.64
N CYS A 122 -3.47 -3.35 1.62
CA CYS A 122 -2.20 -4.05 1.68
C CYS A 122 -1.36 -3.91 0.39
N HIS A 123 -1.00 -2.68 0.02
CA HIS A 123 -0.16 -2.49 -1.17
C HIS A 123 1.27 -2.95 -0.90
N ILE A 124 1.83 -2.56 0.25
CA ILE A 124 3.16 -2.88 0.79
C ILE A 124 4.30 -2.77 -0.25
N ASN A 125 4.10 -1.93 -1.25
CA ASN A 125 4.91 -1.78 -2.44
C ASN A 125 4.59 -0.46 -3.17
N PRO A 126 5.57 0.45 -3.34
CA PRO A 126 5.39 1.69 -4.10
C PRO A 126 4.92 1.48 -5.54
N ALA A 127 5.38 0.44 -6.24
CA ALA A 127 4.96 0.14 -7.61
C ALA A 127 3.47 -0.27 -7.67
N ILE A 128 2.98 -1.07 -6.72
CA ILE A 128 1.55 -1.36 -6.60
C ILE A 128 0.77 -0.07 -6.35
N THR A 129 1.21 0.72 -5.37
CA THR A 129 0.57 2.01 -5.04
C THR A 129 0.47 2.92 -6.26
N LEU A 130 1.54 3.00 -7.07
CA LEU A 130 1.54 3.78 -8.31
C LEU A 130 0.52 3.23 -9.32
N GLY A 131 0.48 1.91 -9.56
CA GLY A 131 -0.48 1.30 -10.48
C GLY A 131 -1.94 1.53 -10.06
N VAL A 132 -2.24 1.42 -8.76
CA VAL A 132 -3.57 1.70 -8.20
C VAL A 132 -3.93 3.20 -8.32
N PHE A 133 -2.96 4.09 -8.11
CA PHE A 133 -3.15 5.53 -8.33
C PHE A 133 -3.44 5.87 -9.80
N LEU A 134 -2.62 5.37 -10.72
CA LEU A 134 -2.76 5.64 -12.16
C LEU A 134 -4.01 5.01 -12.79
N SER A 135 -4.57 3.96 -12.17
CA SER A 135 -5.87 3.41 -12.53
C SER A 135 -7.07 4.18 -11.94
N GLY A 136 -6.84 5.30 -11.25
CA GLY A 136 -7.89 6.17 -10.70
C GLY A 136 -8.54 5.62 -9.43
N ARG A 137 -7.96 4.62 -8.78
CA ARG A 137 -8.53 3.93 -7.61
C ARG A 137 -8.05 4.49 -6.27
N MET A 138 -7.18 5.51 -6.28
CA MET A 138 -6.58 6.10 -5.08
C MET A 138 -6.28 7.59 -5.31
N SER A 139 -6.31 8.39 -4.25
CA SER A 139 -5.90 9.81 -4.33
C SER A 139 -4.38 9.95 -4.34
N GLY A 140 -3.85 10.99 -5.01
CA GLY A 140 -2.40 11.23 -5.05
C GLY A 140 -1.77 11.46 -3.67
N LYS A 141 -2.52 12.10 -2.75
CA LYS A 141 -2.08 12.28 -1.35
C LYS A 141 -1.89 10.93 -0.66
N ASP A 142 -2.89 10.05 -0.76
CA ASP A 142 -2.78 8.75 -0.12
C ASP A 142 -1.66 7.92 -0.76
N ALA A 143 -1.48 8.01 -2.09
CA ALA A 143 -0.42 7.30 -2.80
C ALA A 143 0.97 7.70 -2.27
N GLY A 144 1.24 9.00 -2.15
CA GLY A 144 2.48 9.50 -1.55
C GLY A 144 2.67 9.03 -0.11
N MET A 145 1.62 9.09 0.71
CA MET A 145 1.71 8.64 2.11
C MET A 145 1.93 7.13 2.25
N TYR A 146 1.33 6.31 1.38
CA TYR A 146 1.58 4.88 1.33
C TYR A 146 3.05 4.62 1.01
N MET A 147 3.58 5.23 -0.05
CA MET A 147 4.98 5.04 -0.47
C MET A 147 5.97 5.42 0.63
N ILE A 148 5.73 6.54 1.34
CA ILE A 148 6.56 6.95 2.48
C ILE A 148 6.54 5.90 3.59
N PHE A 149 5.35 5.47 4.03
CA PHE A 149 5.22 4.52 5.13
C PHE A 149 5.72 3.12 4.75
N GLN A 150 5.60 2.72 3.48
CA GLN A 150 6.19 1.50 2.94
C GLN A 150 7.72 1.55 3.05
N VAL A 151 8.35 2.65 2.65
CA VAL A 151 9.81 2.83 2.79
C VAL A 151 10.24 2.82 4.26
N VAL A 152 9.51 3.50 5.15
CA VAL A 152 9.77 3.45 6.60
C VAL A 152 9.69 2.00 7.11
N GLY A 153 8.65 1.27 6.70
CA GLY A 153 8.48 -0.15 7.03
C GLY A 153 9.66 -1.00 6.56
N ALA A 154 10.10 -0.81 5.32
CA ALA A 154 11.25 -1.52 4.77
C ALA A 154 12.55 -1.23 5.54
N ILE A 155 12.78 0.03 5.95
CA ILE A 155 13.93 0.42 6.78
C ILE A 155 13.88 -0.30 8.14
N LEU A 156 12.71 -0.35 8.79
CA LEU A 156 12.53 -1.07 10.06
C LEU A 156 12.74 -2.58 9.90
N GLY A 157 12.24 -3.19 8.82
CA GLY A 157 12.46 -4.60 8.55
C GLY A 157 13.94 -4.92 8.32
N SER A 158 14.62 -4.04 7.58
CA SER A 158 16.05 -4.16 7.28
C SER A 158 16.93 -3.94 8.52
N SER A 159 16.56 -3.01 9.41
CA SER A 159 17.32 -2.77 10.64
C SER A 159 17.25 -3.96 11.59
N ILE A 160 16.08 -4.58 11.72
CA ILE A 160 15.89 -5.82 12.48
C ILE A 160 16.73 -6.94 11.85
N LEU A 161 16.61 -7.14 10.53
CA LEU A 161 17.35 -8.18 9.81
C LEU A 161 18.86 -8.01 9.97
N TRP A 162 19.38 -6.80 9.72
CA TRP A 162 20.81 -6.48 9.88
C TRP A 162 21.31 -6.81 11.29
N PHE A 163 20.53 -6.46 12.32
CA PHE A 163 20.89 -6.78 13.70
C PHE A 163 20.95 -8.29 13.97
N LEU A 164 20.03 -9.07 13.39
CA LEU A 164 20.01 -10.53 13.50
C LEU A 164 21.13 -11.20 12.67
N ALA A 165 21.54 -10.59 11.56
CA ALA A 165 22.43 -11.19 10.58
C ALA A 165 23.91 -10.82 10.76
N LYS A 166 24.24 -9.71 11.43
CA LYS A 166 25.60 -9.15 11.53
C LYS A 166 26.68 -10.14 12.00
N ASP A 167 26.31 -11.11 12.83
CA ASP A 167 27.22 -12.12 13.40
C ASP A 167 26.84 -13.55 12.95
N SER A 168 26.01 -13.69 11.92
CA SER A 168 25.49 -14.98 11.47
C SER A 168 26.52 -15.81 10.67
N GLY A 169 27.52 -15.17 10.07
CA GLY A 169 28.42 -15.81 9.11
C GLY A 169 27.87 -15.86 7.68
N SER A 170 26.78 -15.15 7.40
CA SER A 170 26.21 -15.04 6.05
C SER A 170 27.23 -14.48 5.04
N THR A 171 27.31 -15.11 3.86
CA THR A 171 28.43 -14.91 2.92
C THR A 171 28.04 -14.17 1.64
N THR A 172 26.75 -14.15 1.26
CA THR A 172 26.31 -13.54 -0.01
C THR A 172 25.73 -12.13 0.14
N THR A 173 25.07 -11.83 1.26
CA THR A 173 24.57 -10.50 1.63
C THR A 173 24.14 -10.53 3.09
N LEU A 174 24.35 -9.44 3.83
CA LEU A 174 23.88 -9.33 5.21
C LEU A 174 22.44 -8.82 5.32
N THR A 175 21.86 -8.34 4.21
CA THR A 175 20.60 -7.60 4.22
C THR A 175 19.57 -8.10 3.20
N GLY A 176 19.98 -8.93 2.23
CA GLY A 176 19.12 -9.34 1.11
C GLY A 176 18.97 -8.26 0.04
N ALA A 177 19.93 -7.33 -0.05
CA ALA A 177 19.90 -6.24 -1.03
C ALA A 177 19.88 -6.75 -2.48
N ASN A 178 19.18 -6.01 -3.34
CA ASN A 178 19.19 -6.26 -4.77
C ASN A 178 20.51 -5.80 -5.38
N GLY A 179 20.87 -6.41 -6.51
CA GLY A 179 22.02 -6.00 -7.29
C GLY A 179 22.08 -6.74 -8.62
N PHE A 180 22.85 -6.21 -9.56
CA PHE A 180 23.12 -6.83 -10.85
C PHE A 180 24.62 -6.78 -11.16
N THR A 181 25.07 -7.71 -12.00
CA THR A 181 26.50 -7.81 -12.38
C THR A 181 26.87 -6.72 -13.39
N ASP A 182 28.11 -6.25 -13.37
CA ASP A 182 28.62 -5.31 -14.36
C ASP A 182 28.38 -5.80 -15.79
N GLY A 183 27.94 -4.89 -16.67
CA GLY A 183 27.53 -5.22 -18.04
C GLY A 183 26.10 -5.75 -18.19
N GLN A 184 25.37 -6.04 -17.10
CA GLN A 184 23.99 -6.55 -17.15
C GLN A 184 22.92 -5.47 -16.92
N LEU A 185 23.28 -4.19 -16.98
CA LEU A 185 22.37 -3.07 -16.72
C LEU A 185 21.05 -3.16 -17.52
N SER A 186 21.14 -3.41 -18.83
CA SER A 186 19.97 -3.51 -19.71
C SER A 186 19.09 -4.71 -19.38
N ILE A 187 19.71 -5.86 -19.08
CA ILE A 187 19.01 -7.09 -18.67
C ILE A 187 18.25 -6.85 -17.36
N ALA A 188 18.92 -6.26 -16.36
CA ALA A 188 18.31 -5.93 -15.07
C ALA A 188 17.15 -4.95 -15.22
N PHE A 189 17.33 -3.88 -16.00
CA PHE A 189 16.29 -2.87 -16.22
C PHE A 189 15.06 -3.46 -16.91
N VAL A 190 15.26 -4.26 -17.96
CA VAL A 190 14.16 -4.93 -18.68
C VAL A 190 13.45 -5.94 -17.78
N ALA A 191 14.20 -6.77 -17.06
CA ALA A 191 13.63 -7.76 -16.15
C ALA A 191 12.74 -7.09 -15.09
N GLU A 192 13.26 -6.09 -14.38
CA GLU A 192 12.51 -5.39 -13.33
C GLU A 192 11.28 -4.66 -13.88
N THR A 193 11.38 -4.07 -15.08
CA THR A 193 10.24 -3.41 -15.73
C THR A 193 9.15 -4.43 -16.09
N VAL A 194 9.51 -5.52 -16.77
CA VAL A 194 8.56 -6.53 -17.28
C VAL A 194 7.91 -7.31 -16.13
N PHE A 195 8.69 -7.76 -15.15
CA PHE A 195 8.15 -8.52 -14.02
C PHE A 195 7.29 -7.64 -13.12
N THR A 196 7.63 -6.35 -12.94
CA THR A 196 6.73 -5.43 -12.23
C THR A 196 5.45 -5.17 -13.01
N PHE A 197 5.54 -5.04 -14.34
CA PHE A 197 4.35 -4.94 -15.20
C PHE A 197 3.40 -6.13 -14.99
N ILE A 198 3.90 -7.35 -15.08
CA ILE A 198 3.09 -8.57 -14.87
C ILE A 198 2.50 -8.58 -13.46
N PHE A 199 3.32 -8.29 -12.45
CA PHE A 199 2.88 -8.31 -11.05
C PHE A 199 1.77 -7.30 -10.77
N VAL A 200 1.95 -6.05 -11.20
CA VAL A 200 0.96 -4.99 -11.01
C VAL A 200 -0.30 -5.26 -11.85
N LEU A 201 -0.18 -5.85 -13.04
CA LEU A 201 -1.34 -6.23 -13.85
C LEU A 201 -2.21 -7.27 -13.12
N VAL A 202 -1.60 -8.28 -12.49
CA VAL A 202 -2.33 -9.25 -11.64
C VAL A 202 -3.05 -8.55 -10.49
N VAL A 203 -2.36 -7.62 -9.81
CA VAL A 203 -2.97 -6.82 -8.73
C VAL A 203 -4.19 -6.05 -9.23
N LEU A 204 -4.06 -5.31 -10.33
CA LEU A 204 -5.16 -4.52 -10.90
C LEU A 204 -6.33 -5.40 -11.33
N GLY A 205 -6.06 -6.56 -11.91
CA GLY A 205 -7.07 -7.52 -12.37
C GLY A 205 -7.84 -8.18 -11.24
N VAL A 206 -7.15 -8.74 -10.24
CA VAL A 206 -7.83 -9.46 -9.15
C VAL A 206 -8.57 -8.52 -8.20
N THR A 207 -8.15 -7.25 -8.12
CA THR A 207 -8.78 -6.20 -7.30
C THR A 207 -9.82 -5.36 -8.06
N ALA A 208 -10.11 -5.70 -9.32
CA ALA A 208 -11.15 -5.04 -10.11
C ALA A 208 -12.54 -5.20 -9.46
N LYS A 209 -13.50 -4.34 -9.80
CA LYS A 209 -14.90 -4.40 -9.32
C LYS A 209 -15.56 -5.75 -9.63
N ASN A 210 -15.29 -6.29 -10.82
CA ASN A 210 -15.72 -7.62 -11.26
C ASN A 210 -14.67 -8.72 -11.01
N GLY A 211 -13.60 -8.40 -10.28
CA GLY A 211 -12.52 -9.33 -9.95
C GLY A 211 -12.86 -10.28 -8.80
N LEU A 212 -12.01 -11.28 -8.61
CA LEU A 212 -12.09 -12.27 -7.53
C LEU A 212 -11.51 -11.74 -6.21
N ASN A 213 -12.03 -10.62 -5.72
CA ASN A 213 -11.50 -9.86 -4.59
C ASN A 213 -11.25 -10.69 -3.31
N LYS A 214 -12.06 -11.73 -3.05
CA LYS A 214 -11.90 -12.63 -1.89
C LYS A 214 -10.60 -13.46 -1.95
N PHE A 215 -10.07 -13.71 -3.15
CA PHE A 215 -8.85 -14.46 -3.40
C PHE A 215 -7.66 -13.55 -3.77
N ALA A 216 -7.84 -12.23 -3.72
CA ALA A 216 -6.81 -11.27 -4.13
C ALA A 216 -5.49 -11.47 -3.38
N GLY A 217 -5.52 -11.64 -2.06
CA GLY A 217 -4.30 -11.85 -1.26
C GLY A 217 -3.50 -13.08 -1.70
N LEU A 218 -4.19 -14.21 -1.93
CA LEU A 218 -3.55 -15.44 -2.42
C LEU A 218 -2.98 -15.25 -3.85
N ALA A 219 -3.77 -14.71 -4.77
CA ALA A 219 -3.36 -14.52 -6.16
C ALA A 219 -2.14 -13.58 -6.28
N ILE A 220 -2.15 -12.47 -5.53
CA ILE A 220 -1.06 -11.49 -5.53
C ILE A 220 0.20 -12.12 -4.91
N GLY A 221 0.08 -12.81 -3.78
CA GLY A 221 1.24 -13.48 -3.18
C GLY A 221 1.85 -14.55 -4.07
N LEU A 222 1.04 -15.39 -4.71
CA LEU A 222 1.53 -16.40 -5.66
C LEU A 222 2.12 -15.79 -6.93
N ALA A 223 1.58 -14.68 -7.43
CA ALA A 223 2.20 -13.93 -8.53
C ALA A 223 3.59 -13.42 -8.13
N LEU A 224 3.77 -12.97 -6.88
CA LEU A 224 5.08 -12.57 -6.38
C LEU A 224 6.05 -13.75 -6.28
N VAL A 225 5.59 -14.95 -5.91
CA VAL A 225 6.41 -16.19 -5.97
C VAL A 225 6.91 -16.42 -7.39
N LEU A 226 6.02 -16.39 -8.39
CA LEU A 226 6.40 -16.62 -9.79
C LEU A 226 7.44 -15.62 -10.29
N VAL A 227 7.25 -14.34 -9.96
CA VAL A 227 8.21 -13.28 -10.28
C VAL A 227 9.57 -13.56 -9.65
N HIS A 228 9.61 -13.96 -8.38
CA HIS A 228 10.86 -14.27 -7.68
C HIS A 228 11.57 -15.51 -8.22
N ILE A 229 10.83 -16.57 -8.58
CA ILE A 229 11.42 -17.78 -9.18
C ILE A 229 12.30 -17.42 -10.39
N VAL A 230 11.84 -16.49 -11.22
CA VAL A 230 12.53 -16.13 -12.47
C VAL A 230 13.54 -15.00 -12.27
N CYS A 231 13.23 -14.00 -11.45
CA CYS A 231 14.00 -12.76 -11.39
C CYS A 231 15.11 -12.78 -10.32
N ILE A 232 15.07 -13.70 -9.33
CA ILE A 232 16.11 -13.79 -8.29
C ILE A 232 17.50 -13.99 -8.91
N PRO A 233 17.72 -14.90 -9.89
CA PRO A 233 19.04 -15.08 -10.50
C PRO A 233 19.55 -13.88 -11.30
N ILE A 234 18.69 -12.93 -11.66
CA ILE A 234 19.05 -11.77 -12.50
C ILE A 234 19.40 -10.57 -11.61
N THR A 235 18.56 -10.27 -10.61
CA THR A 235 18.66 -9.03 -9.82
C THR A 235 18.44 -9.20 -8.32
N GLY A 236 18.23 -10.44 -7.85
CA GLY A 236 17.67 -10.70 -6.51
C GLY A 236 16.18 -10.32 -6.38
N THR A 237 15.52 -9.95 -7.49
CA THR A 237 14.13 -9.48 -7.60
C THR A 237 13.78 -8.30 -6.72
N SER A 238 13.63 -7.12 -7.31
CA SER A 238 13.02 -5.96 -6.65
C SER A 238 11.51 -6.02 -6.79
N VAL A 239 11.00 -5.66 -7.97
CA VAL A 239 9.60 -5.30 -8.29
C VAL A 239 8.88 -4.44 -7.24
N ASN A 240 9.63 -3.84 -6.31
CA ASN A 240 9.16 -3.14 -5.13
C ASN A 240 10.26 -2.18 -4.65
N PRO A 241 10.13 -0.88 -4.96
CA PRO A 241 11.13 0.11 -4.56
C PRO A 241 11.40 0.15 -3.05
N ALA A 242 10.40 -0.03 -2.18
CA ALA A 242 10.62 -0.01 -0.74
C ALA A 242 11.48 -1.19 -0.29
N ARG A 243 11.22 -2.40 -0.81
CA ARG A 243 12.01 -3.62 -0.56
C ARG A 243 13.46 -3.51 -1.04
N SER A 244 13.75 -2.64 -2.00
CA SER A 244 15.12 -2.38 -2.45
C SER A 244 15.80 -1.27 -1.64
N ILE A 245 15.06 -0.20 -1.31
CA ILE A 245 15.59 0.94 -0.52
C ILE A 245 16.03 0.48 0.87
N GLY A 246 15.20 -0.28 1.58
CA GLY A 246 15.49 -0.68 2.97
C GLY A 246 16.83 -1.40 3.10
N PRO A 247 17.02 -2.58 2.48
CA PRO A 247 18.25 -3.34 2.56
C PRO A 247 19.48 -2.58 2.03
N ALA A 248 19.35 -1.87 0.91
CA ALA A 248 20.46 -1.14 0.31
C ALA A 248 21.06 -0.09 1.25
N LEU A 249 20.26 0.58 2.08
CA LEU A 249 20.74 1.54 3.08
C LEU A 249 21.66 0.91 4.14
N PHE A 250 21.46 -0.37 4.46
CA PHE A 250 22.29 -1.10 5.42
C PHE A 250 23.46 -1.84 4.75
N GLU A 251 23.30 -2.24 3.48
CA GLU A 251 24.35 -2.91 2.71
C GLU A 251 25.43 -1.91 2.23
N GLY A 252 25.03 -0.72 1.79
CA GLY A 252 25.96 0.27 1.25
C GLY A 252 26.53 -0.10 -0.13
N GLY A 253 27.70 0.45 -0.46
CA GLY A 253 28.50 0.07 -1.62
C GLY A 253 27.74 0.02 -2.95
N ALA A 254 27.90 -1.08 -3.69
CA ALA A 254 27.26 -1.30 -4.98
C ALA A 254 25.72 -1.30 -4.91
N ALA A 255 25.14 -1.80 -3.81
CA ALA A 255 23.69 -1.83 -3.64
C ALA A 255 23.09 -0.41 -3.65
N LEU A 256 23.73 0.56 -2.97
CA LEU A 256 23.33 1.97 -3.04
C LEU A 256 23.58 2.58 -4.41
N GLY A 257 24.71 2.28 -5.05
CA GLY A 257 25.04 2.79 -6.39
C GLY A 257 24.06 2.33 -7.47
N GLN A 258 23.50 1.13 -7.31
CA GLN A 258 22.55 0.50 -8.24
C GLN A 258 21.07 0.78 -7.89
N LEU A 259 20.79 1.33 -6.70
CA LEU A 259 19.43 1.48 -6.15
C LEU A 259 18.44 2.19 -7.08
N TRP A 260 18.91 3.18 -7.84
CA TRP A 260 18.06 3.95 -8.76
C TRP A 260 17.33 3.06 -9.78
N LEU A 261 17.96 1.98 -10.25
CA LEU A 261 17.36 1.06 -11.21
C LEU A 261 16.15 0.36 -10.60
N PHE A 262 16.27 -0.07 -9.35
CA PHE A 262 15.22 -0.73 -8.57
C PHE A 262 14.11 0.21 -8.09
N ILE A 263 14.25 1.51 -8.35
CA ILE A 263 13.17 2.49 -8.19
C ILE A 263 12.52 2.74 -9.54
N VAL A 264 13.31 3.10 -10.56
CA VAL A 264 12.80 3.54 -11.86
C VAL A 264 12.14 2.40 -12.63
N ALA A 265 12.79 1.24 -12.75
CA ALA A 265 12.27 0.14 -13.55
C ALA A 265 10.93 -0.41 -12.99
N PRO A 266 10.78 -0.66 -11.67
CA PRO A 266 9.49 -1.06 -11.13
C PRO A 266 8.38 -0.01 -11.30
N LEU A 267 8.68 1.28 -11.11
CA LEU A 267 7.68 2.33 -11.32
C LEU A 267 7.26 2.44 -12.79
N LEU A 268 8.19 2.27 -13.74
CA LEU A 268 7.88 2.19 -15.16
C LEU A 268 6.98 0.99 -15.48
N GLY A 269 7.31 -0.20 -14.96
CA GLY A 269 6.49 -1.40 -15.12
C GLY A 269 5.06 -1.22 -14.58
N ALA A 270 4.91 -0.60 -13.41
CA ALA A 270 3.62 -0.26 -12.83
C ALA A 270 2.80 0.72 -13.69
N ALA A 271 3.45 1.73 -14.27
CA ALA A 271 2.80 2.69 -15.16
C ALA A 271 2.29 2.01 -16.44
N ILE A 272 3.11 1.15 -17.05
CA ILE A 272 2.73 0.35 -18.21
C ILE A 272 1.54 -0.55 -17.86
N ALA A 273 1.57 -1.20 -16.69
CA ALA A 273 0.47 -2.06 -16.25
C ALA A 273 -0.85 -1.30 -16.11
N ALA A 274 -0.82 -0.08 -15.55
CA ALA A 274 -2.01 0.75 -15.44
C ALA A 274 -2.57 1.17 -16.81
N ILE A 275 -1.70 1.53 -17.77
CA ILE A 275 -2.10 1.88 -19.15
C ILE A 275 -2.73 0.66 -19.84
N VAL A 276 -2.06 -0.49 -19.80
CA VAL A 276 -2.56 -1.73 -20.40
C VAL A 276 -3.88 -2.15 -19.77
N TRP A 277 -3.96 -2.12 -18.43
CA TRP A 277 -5.19 -2.46 -17.70
C TRP A 277 -6.37 -1.58 -18.15
N LYS A 278 -6.16 -0.28 -18.31
CA LYS A 278 -7.19 0.64 -18.81
C LYS A 278 -7.70 0.26 -20.21
N GLY A 279 -6.82 -0.27 -21.07
CA GLY A 279 -7.16 -0.69 -22.43
C GLY A 279 -7.86 -2.05 -22.54
N ILE A 280 -7.75 -2.91 -21.53
CA ILE A 280 -8.35 -4.27 -21.54
C ILE A 280 -9.50 -4.44 -20.55
N THR A 281 -9.72 -3.46 -19.67
CA THR A 281 -10.80 -3.51 -18.67
C THR A 281 -12.11 -2.94 -19.21
N VAL A 282 -13.22 -3.59 -18.88
CA VAL A 282 -14.58 -3.16 -19.25
C VAL A 282 -15.18 -2.24 -18.18
N GLU A 283 -14.40 -1.82 -17.17
CA GLU A 283 -14.87 -0.93 -16.11
C GLU A 283 -15.26 0.48 -16.61
N ASN A 284 -14.78 0.90 -17.80
CA ASN A 284 -14.97 2.25 -18.34
C ASN A 284 -16.29 2.47 -19.09
N ASP A 285 -17.01 1.41 -19.50
CA ASP A 285 -18.21 1.56 -20.36
C ASP A 285 -19.48 1.95 -19.57
N ALA A 286 -19.44 1.91 -18.24
CA ALA A 286 -20.59 2.23 -17.39
C ALA A 286 -20.71 3.72 -17.01
N MET A 287 -19.70 4.55 -17.29
CA MET A 287 -19.72 5.99 -16.99
C MET A 287 -20.03 6.88 -18.19
N GLU A 288 -19.92 6.37 -19.42
CA GLU A 288 -20.35 7.09 -20.63
C GLU A 288 -21.79 6.76 -21.04
N ALA A 289 -22.44 5.80 -20.38
CA ALA A 289 -23.80 5.34 -20.69
C ALA A 289 -24.88 5.77 -19.66
N ALA A 290 -24.59 6.69 -18.74
CA ALA A 290 -25.54 7.19 -17.72
C ALA A 290 -25.51 8.72 -17.63
#